data_AF-A0A2H5QTY6-F1
#
_entry.id   AF-A0A2H5QTY6-F1
#
_cell.length_a   1.000
_cell.length_b   1.000
_cell.length_c   1.000
_cell.angle_alpha   90.00
_cell.angle_beta   90.00
_cell.angle_gamma   90.00
#
_symmetry.space_group_name_H-M   'P 1'
#
loop_
_entity.id
_entity.type
_entity.pdbx_description
1 polymer ?
#
loop_
_entity_poly.entity_id
_entity_poly.type
_entity_poly.pdbx_seq_one_letter_code
_entity_poly.pdbx_strand_id
1 'polypeptide(L)'
;MEPASGTILPMTIKSAIELDRSVQRLYGLAPVSKYFVPNEEGVSLAPTLLIIQDKVNMDSGSCVKDALLEGSVPFMKAHNGMDGFAVAAKDEKINNLFNQSMHNHTTIVMKEILETYKGFERLNQFVDVADGLGENKNILLTKISIISLNTIVT
;
A
#
# COMPACT_ATOMS: atom_id res chain seq x y z
N MET A 1 -13.40 -27.91 -8.12
CA MET A 1 -13.09 -26.55 -8.57
C MET A 1 -11.80 -26.15 -7.88
N GLU A 2 -10.72 -25.93 -8.62
CA GLU A 2 -9.58 -25.19 -8.06
C GLU A 2 -10.02 -23.76 -7.76
N PRO A 3 -9.65 -23.18 -6.61
CA PRO A 3 -9.89 -21.77 -6.36
C PRO A 3 -9.14 -20.93 -7.39
N ALA A 4 -9.79 -19.88 -7.92
CA ALA A 4 -9.17 -18.95 -8.84
C ALA A 4 -7.90 -18.36 -8.20
N SER A 5 -6.76 -18.59 -8.84
CA SER A 5 -5.45 -18.06 -8.46
C SER A 5 -5.55 -16.54 -8.29
N GLY A 6 -5.36 -16.06 -7.05
CA GLY A 6 -5.45 -14.63 -6.69
C GLY A 6 -6.59 -14.24 -5.73
N THR A 7 -7.48 -15.16 -5.35
CA THR A 7 -8.58 -14.84 -4.43
C THR A 7 -8.07 -14.70 -2.98
N ILE A 8 -8.42 -13.60 -2.30
CA ILE A 8 -8.09 -13.39 -0.87
C ILE A 8 -8.95 -14.30 0.04
N LEU A 9 -10.20 -14.56 -0.33
CA LEU A 9 -11.15 -15.40 0.41
C LEU A 9 -11.66 -16.57 -0.45
N PRO A 10 -10.87 -17.64 -0.64
CA PRO A 10 -11.32 -18.85 -1.32
C PRO A 10 -12.56 -19.45 -0.63
N MET A 11 -13.55 -19.78 -1.45
CA MET A 11 -14.80 -20.41 -1.02
C MET A 11 -14.68 -21.93 -1.11
N THR A 12 -15.10 -22.62 -0.05
CA THR A 12 -15.32 -24.07 -0.05
C THR A 12 -16.79 -24.34 0.24
N ILE A 13 -17.41 -25.26 -0.52
CA ILE A 13 -18.80 -25.68 -0.30
C ILE A 13 -18.78 -26.94 0.57
N LYS A 14 -19.50 -26.93 1.69
CA LYS A 14 -19.74 -28.13 2.49
C LYS A 14 -21.18 -28.58 2.25
N SER A 15 -21.36 -29.75 1.64
CA SER A 15 -22.67 -30.40 1.58
C SER A 15 -22.94 -31.08 2.92
N ALA A 16 -24.02 -30.69 3.60
CA ALA A 16 -24.52 -31.45 4.74
C ALA A 16 -25.10 -32.78 4.22
N ILE A 17 -24.51 -33.90 4.60
CA ILE A 17 -25.18 -35.20 4.51
C ILE A 17 -26.01 -35.31 5.80
N GLU A 18 -27.31 -35.51 5.60
CA GLU A 18 -28.38 -35.77 6.57
C GLU A 18 -29.21 -34.58 7.11
N LEU A 19 -30.47 -34.60 6.65
CA LEU A 19 -31.72 -33.98 7.10
C LEU A 19 -32.07 -32.51 6.82
N ASP A 20 -31.16 -31.63 6.39
CA ASP A 20 -31.58 -30.28 5.98
C ASP A 20 -30.84 -29.80 4.72
N ARG A 21 -31.59 -29.53 3.64
CA ARG A 21 -31.06 -29.22 2.28
C ARG A 21 -30.47 -27.80 2.21
N SER A 22 -29.65 -27.37 3.16
CA SER A 22 -28.96 -26.09 3.09
C SER A 22 -27.51 -26.27 2.62
N VAL A 23 -27.17 -25.62 1.51
CA VAL A 23 -25.78 -25.57 1.02
C VAL A 23 -25.05 -24.51 1.83
N GLN A 24 -24.05 -24.90 2.62
CA GLN A 24 -23.23 -23.97 3.38
C GLN A 24 -21.98 -23.57 2.58
N ARG A 25 -21.80 -22.26 2.39
CA ARG A 25 -20.56 -21.68 1.87
C ARG A 25 -19.65 -21.31 3.04
N LEU A 26 -18.43 -21.82 3.02
CA LEU A 26 -17.38 -21.49 3.98
C LEU A 26 -16.28 -20.71 3.25
N TYR A 27 -15.70 -19.72 3.93
CA TYR A 27 -14.61 -18.91 3.40
C TYR A 27 -13.41 -19.03 4.33
N GLY A 28 -12.23 -19.22 3.76
CA GLY A 28 -10.95 -19.20 4.49
C GLY A 28 -10.03 -18.16 3.90
N LEU A 29 -9.03 -17.70 4.68
CA LEU A 29 -8.00 -16.80 4.17
C LEU A 29 -7.04 -17.58 3.26
N ALA A 30 -6.80 -17.09 2.05
CA ALA A 30 -5.74 -17.59 1.19
C ALA A 30 -4.36 -17.06 1.64
N PRO A 31 -3.24 -17.65 1.19
CA PRO A 31 -1.89 -17.17 1.51
C PRO A 31 -1.66 -15.69 1.17
N VAL A 32 -2.27 -15.16 0.11
CA VAL A 32 -2.17 -13.74 -0.28
C VAL A 32 -2.77 -12.79 0.77
N SER A 33 -3.73 -13.28 1.57
CA SER A 33 -4.38 -12.49 2.63
C SER A 33 -3.40 -12.03 3.71
N LYS A 34 -2.25 -12.70 3.85
CA LYS A 34 -1.21 -12.31 4.81
C LYS A 34 -0.73 -10.87 4.60
N TYR A 35 -0.84 -10.35 3.38
CA TYR A 35 -0.45 -8.97 3.07
C TYR A 35 -1.57 -7.95 3.35
N PHE A 36 -2.81 -8.40 3.52
CA PHE A 36 -3.98 -7.53 3.70
C PHE A 36 -4.57 -7.60 5.11
N VAL A 37 -3.92 -8.34 6.01
CA VAL A 37 -4.19 -8.39 7.45
C VAL A 37 -2.97 -7.78 8.16
N PRO A 38 -3.16 -6.99 9.23
CA PRO A 38 -2.04 -6.44 10.00
C PRO A 38 -1.05 -7.53 10.44
N ASN A 39 0.23 -7.31 10.19
CA ASN A 39 1.31 -8.17 10.67
C ASN A 39 1.65 -7.88 12.15
N GLU A 40 2.75 -8.45 12.66
CA GLU A 40 3.21 -8.24 14.05
C GLU A 40 3.56 -6.78 14.37
N GLU A 41 3.85 -5.96 13.35
CA GLU A 41 4.12 -4.51 13.45
C GLU A 41 2.84 -3.68 13.27
N GLY A 42 1.69 -4.32 13.07
CA GLY A 42 0.41 -3.65 12.86
C GLY A 42 0.20 -3.12 11.43
N VAL A 43 1.12 -3.40 10.49
CA VAL A 43 1.06 -2.88 9.11
C VAL A 43 0.54 -3.92 8.12
N SER A 44 -0.09 -3.45 7.04
CA SER A 44 -0.55 -4.27 5.90
C SER A 44 -0.69 -3.43 4.62
N LEU A 45 -0.81 -4.07 3.46
CA LEU A 45 -1.10 -3.43 2.17
C LEU A 45 -2.58 -3.03 1.99
N ALA A 46 -3.43 -3.21 3.01
CA ALA A 46 -4.84 -2.85 2.92
C ALA A 46 -5.06 -1.35 2.63
N PRO A 47 -4.38 -0.39 3.29
CA PRO A 47 -4.52 1.03 2.95
C PRO A 47 -4.11 1.36 1.52
N THR A 48 -3.08 0.70 0.99
CA THR A 48 -2.65 0.84 -0.41
C THR A 48 -3.72 0.36 -1.38
N LEU A 49 -4.35 -0.78 -1.09
CA LEU A 49 -5.47 -1.26 -1.89
C LEU A 49 -6.65 -0.28 -1.86
N LEU A 50 -6.97 0.24 -0.67
CA LEU A 50 -8.08 1.17 -0.47
C LEU A 50 -7.85 2.49 -1.22
N ILE A 51 -6.63 3.05 -1.21
CA ILE A 51 -6.38 4.30 -1.93
C ILE A 51 -6.42 4.10 -3.44
N ILE A 52 -5.86 3.00 -3.95
CA ILE A 52 -5.91 2.67 -5.39
C ILE A 52 -7.36 2.51 -5.88
N GLN A 53 -8.23 1.92 -5.04
CA GLN A 53 -9.64 1.72 -5.37
C GLN A 53 -10.55 2.89 -4.97
N ASP A 54 -10.05 3.89 -4.25
CA ASP A 54 -10.84 5.07 -3.90
C ASP A 54 -11.25 5.81 -5.18
N LYS A 55 -12.44 6.41 -5.13
CA LYS A 55 -13.01 7.17 -6.23
C LYS A 55 -12.02 8.20 -6.79
N VAL A 56 -11.25 8.86 -5.94
CA VAL A 56 -10.24 9.84 -6.35
C VAL A 56 -9.23 9.24 -7.33
N ASN A 57 -8.78 8.01 -7.12
CA ASN A 57 -7.88 7.34 -8.06
C ASN A 57 -8.63 6.75 -9.26
N MET A 58 -9.80 6.16 -9.04
CA MET A 58 -10.58 5.52 -10.10
C MET A 58 -11.10 6.50 -11.16
N ASP A 59 -11.39 7.75 -10.77
CA ASP A 59 -11.86 8.79 -11.70
C ASP A 59 -10.84 9.08 -12.81
N SER A 60 -9.53 8.92 -12.53
CA SER A 60 -8.45 9.08 -13.51
C SER A 60 -8.55 8.12 -14.69
N GLY A 61 -9.14 6.93 -14.50
CA GLY A 61 -9.30 5.92 -15.53
C GLY A 61 -10.16 6.40 -16.71
N SER A 62 -11.17 7.21 -16.43
CA SER A 62 -12.05 7.79 -17.47
C SER A 62 -11.34 8.84 -18.35
N CYS A 63 -10.27 9.45 -17.82
CA CYS A 63 -9.54 10.52 -18.51
C CYS A 63 -8.33 10.02 -19.32
N VAL A 64 -8.00 8.71 -19.28
CA VAL A 64 -6.76 8.17 -19.90
C VAL A 64 -6.68 8.47 -21.39
N LYS A 65 -7.76 8.25 -22.13
CA LYS A 65 -7.80 8.47 -23.58
C LYS A 65 -7.50 9.93 -23.94
N ASP A 66 -8.25 10.85 -23.32
CA ASP A 66 -8.13 12.26 -23.64
C ASP A 66 -6.80 12.83 -23.12
N ALA A 67 -6.35 12.37 -21.96
CA ALA A 67 -5.05 12.75 -21.41
C ALA A 67 -3.89 12.35 -22.34
N LEU A 68 -3.96 11.15 -22.94
CA LEU A 68 -2.97 10.70 -23.93
C LEU A 68 -2.94 11.60 -25.17
N LEU A 69 -4.11 12.00 -25.69
CA LEU A 69 -4.20 12.87 -26.87
C LEU A 69 -3.67 14.27 -26.61
N GLU A 70 -3.87 14.79 -25.39
CA GLU A 70 -3.48 16.14 -25.00
C GLU A 70 -2.06 16.21 -24.39
N GLY A 71 -1.41 15.07 -24.13
CA GLY A 71 -0.11 15.03 -23.47
C GLY A 71 -0.17 15.42 -21.98
N SER A 72 -1.25 15.07 -21.29
CA SER A 72 -1.46 15.39 -19.86
C SER A 72 -1.46 14.13 -18.99
N VAL A 73 -1.42 14.30 -17.66
CA VAL A 73 -1.52 13.18 -16.71
C VAL A 73 -3.01 12.89 -16.44
N PRO A 74 -3.49 11.64 -16.60
CA PRO A 74 -4.92 11.31 -16.43
C PRO A 74 -5.49 11.72 -15.07
N PHE A 75 -4.72 11.55 -14.00
CA PHE A 75 -5.11 11.98 -12.66
C PHE A 75 -5.32 13.50 -12.60
N MET A 76 -4.34 14.28 -13.06
CA MET A 76 -4.47 15.74 -13.06
C MET A 76 -5.65 16.20 -13.93
N LYS A 77 -5.89 15.54 -15.07
CA LYS A 77 -7.05 15.84 -15.93
C LYS A 77 -8.38 15.60 -15.22
N ALA A 78 -8.50 14.50 -14.47
CA ALA A 78 -9.70 14.20 -13.68
C ALA A 78 -9.92 15.19 -12.52
N HIS A 79 -8.85 15.82 -12.04
CA HIS A 79 -8.84 16.67 -10.83
C HIS A 79 -8.51 18.13 -11.10
N ASN A 80 -8.96 18.66 -12.23
CA ASN A 80 -8.84 20.08 -12.60
C ASN A 80 -7.39 20.61 -12.54
N GLY A 81 -6.43 19.79 -12.95
CA GLY A 81 -5.00 20.09 -12.96
C GLY A 81 -4.27 19.84 -11.63
N MET A 82 -4.96 19.37 -10.58
CA MET A 82 -4.32 19.06 -9.30
C MET A 82 -3.60 17.71 -9.35
N ASP A 83 -2.36 17.67 -8.88
CA ASP A 83 -1.64 16.42 -8.63
C ASP A 83 -2.17 15.70 -7.38
N GLY A 84 -1.68 14.47 -7.16
CA GLY A 84 -2.11 13.64 -6.03
C GLY A 84 -1.84 14.26 -4.66
N PHE A 85 -0.74 15.00 -4.49
CA PHE A 85 -0.41 15.65 -3.23
C PHE A 85 -1.35 16.83 -2.96
N ALA A 86 -1.65 17.63 -3.97
CA ALA A 86 -2.57 18.75 -3.86
C ALA A 86 -4.02 18.29 -3.57
N VAL A 87 -4.44 17.15 -4.15
CA VAL A 87 -5.74 16.53 -3.82
C VAL A 87 -5.74 16.02 -2.37
N ALA A 88 -4.71 15.26 -1.97
CA ALA A 88 -4.58 14.74 -0.62
C ALA A 88 -4.59 15.87 0.42
N ALA A 89 -3.84 16.95 0.21
CA ALA A 89 -3.78 18.09 1.13
C ALA A 89 -5.14 18.79 1.35
N LYS A 90 -6.10 18.63 0.43
CA LYS A 90 -7.45 19.20 0.53
C LYS A 90 -8.49 18.25 1.10
N ASP A 91 -8.20 16.96 1.14
CA ASP A 91 -9.11 15.92 1.61
C ASP A 91 -8.44 15.11 2.72
N GLU A 92 -8.85 15.36 3.97
CA GLU A 92 -8.28 14.72 5.15
C GLU A 92 -8.37 13.19 5.11
N LYS A 93 -9.46 12.64 4.54
CA LYS A 93 -9.61 11.18 4.40
C LYS A 93 -8.56 10.64 3.45
N ILE A 94 -8.36 11.28 2.31
CA ILE A 94 -7.36 10.87 1.32
C ILE A 94 -5.94 11.09 1.87
N ASN A 95 -5.67 12.20 2.55
CA ASN A 95 -4.40 12.45 3.22
C ASN A 95 -4.06 11.34 4.22
N ASN A 96 -5.00 11.00 5.10
CA ASN A 96 -4.80 9.96 6.10
C ASN A 96 -4.56 8.60 5.44
N LEU A 97 -5.33 8.25 4.41
CA LEU A 97 -5.18 6.99 3.71
C LEU A 97 -3.86 6.92 2.91
N PHE A 98 -3.45 8.04 2.30
CA PHE A 98 -2.18 8.17 1.59
C PHE A 98 -1.01 7.96 2.55
N ASN A 99 -1.01 8.67 3.67
CA ASN A 99 0.05 8.57 4.68
C ASN A 99 0.11 7.16 5.31
N GLN A 100 -1.03 6.55 5.61
CA GLN A 100 -1.07 5.15 6.09
C GLN A 100 -0.55 4.17 5.04
N SER A 101 -0.89 4.37 3.76
CA SER A 101 -0.38 3.56 2.66
C SER A 101 1.14 3.68 2.53
N MET A 102 1.68 4.91 2.54
CA MET A 102 3.12 5.16 2.45
C MET A 102 3.87 4.59 3.64
N HIS A 103 3.37 4.80 4.87
CA HIS A 103 3.94 4.24 6.09
C HIS A 103 3.98 2.70 6.02
N ASN A 104 2.83 2.05 5.83
CA ASN A 104 2.76 0.58 5.82
C ASN A 104 3.63 -0.05 4.73
N HIS A 105 3.57 0.48 3.51
CA HIS A 105 4.36 -0.04 2.40
C HIS A 105 5.86 0.11 2.67
N THR A 106 6.28 1.27 3.20
CA THR A 106 7.67 1.54 3.55
C THR A 106 8.18 0.59 4.64
N THR A 107 7.40 0.39 5.72
CA THR A 107 7.76 -0.54 6.79
C THR A 107 7.99 -1.97 6.28
N ILE A 108 7.06 -2.46 5.44
CA ILE A 108 7.17 -3.82 4.87
C ILE A 108 8.41 -3.95 3.98
N VAL A 109 8.61 -3.01 3.04
CA VAL A 109 9.68 -3.10 2.04
C VAL A 109 11.06 -2.86 2.67
N MET A 110 11.20 -1.85 3.55
CA MET A 110 12.49 -1.58 4.17
C MET A 110 12.96 -2.69 5.11
N LYS A 111 12.03 -3.42 5.73
CA LYS A 111 12.40 -4.58 6.54
C LYS A 111 13.07 -5.65 5.70
N GLU A 112 12.48 -5.99 4.56
CA GLU A 112 13.05 -6.94 3.59
C GLU A 112 14.40 -6.45 3.03
N ILE A 113 14.50 -5.15 2.73
CA ILE A 113 15.75 -4.53 2.27
C ILE A 113 16.84 -4.69 3.34
N LEU A 114 16.56 -4.43 4.62
CA LEU A 114 17.58 -4.52 5.68
C LEU A 114 18.01 -5.96 6.00
N GLU A 115 17.15 -6.94 5.69
CA GLU A 115 17.50 -8.35 5.82
C GLU A 115 18.52 -8.77 4.74
N THR A 116 18.35 -8.29 3.51
CA THR A 116 19.11 -8.73 2.34
C THR A 116 20.27 -7.81 1.94
N TYR A 117 20.16 -6.51 2.18
CA TYR A 117 21.13 -5.50 1.77
C TYR A 117 21.94 -4.97 2.96
N LYS A 118 23.27 -5.17 2.91
CA LYS A 118 24.21 -4.77 3.97
C LYS A 118 24.92 -3.43 3.72
N GLY A 119 24.59 -2.73 2.64
CA GLY A 119 25.28 -1.48 2.28
C GLY A 119 25.08 -0.35 3.29
N PHE A 120 23.99 -0.37 4.07
CA PHE A 120 23.73 0.62 5.11
C PHE A 120 24.71 0.55 6.30
N GLU A 121 25.33 -0.61 6.56
CA GLU A 121 26.25 -0.79 7.70
C GLU A 121 27.54 0.04 7.59
N ARG A 122 27.87 0.48 6.37
CA ARG A 122 29.10 1.24 6.09
C ARG A 122 28.85 2.72 5.84
N LEU A 123 27.61 3.18 6.00
CA LEU A 123 27.25 4.57 5.77
C LEU A 123 27.50 5.40 7.03
N ASN A 124 28.18 6.53 6.85
CA ASN A 124 28.31 7.54 7.90
C ASN A 124 27.17 8.58 7.84
N GLN A 125 26.52 8.71 6.68
CA GLN A 125 25.44 9.64 6.44
C GLN A 125 24.41 8.99 5.52
N PHE A 126 23.13 9.20 5.83
CA PHE A 126 22.02 8.85 4.95
C PHE A 126 21.07 10.04 4.87
N VAL A 127 20.63 10.32 3.65
CA VAL A 127 19.69 11.39 3.33
C VAL A 127 18.51 10.75 2.64
N ASP A 128 17.34 10.88 3.26
CA ASP A 128 16.07 10.50 2.66
C ASP A 128 15.41 11.75 2.10
N VAL A 129 15.11 11.75 0.80
CA VAL A 129 14.55 12.89 0.08
C VAL A 129 13.06 12.63 -0.14
N ALA A 130 12.22 13.59 0.23
CA ALA A 130 10.77 13.41 0.31
C ALA A 130 10.38 12.23 1.23
N ASP A 131 10.97 12.22 2.43
CA ASP A 131 10.84 11.16 3.45
C ASP A 131 9.43 11.02 4.05
N GLY A 132 8.50 11.91 3.68
CA GLY A 132 7.13 11.89 4.13
C GLY A 132 7.06 12.04 5.66
N LEU A 133 6.62 10.98 6.34
CA LEU A 133 6.58 10.94 7.81
C LEU A 133 7.87 10.41 8.46
N GLY A 134 8.94 10.21 7.68
CA GLY A 134 10.26 9.82 8.18
C GLY A 134 10.38 8.33 8.56
N GLU A 135 9.57 7.46 7.95
CA GLU A 135 9.50 6.04 8.34
C GLU A 135 10.83 5.30 8.16
N ASN A 136 11.51 5.49 7.02
CA ASN A 136 12.81 4.89 6.75
C ASN A 136 13.84 5.24 7.83
N LYS A 137 13.83 6.50 8.26
CA LYS A 137 14.74 7.02 9.28
C LYS A 137 14.53 6.30 10.62
N ASN A 138 13.28 6.13 11.03
CA ASN A 138 12.92 5.43 12.27
C ASN A 138 13.39 3.97 12.25
N ILE A 139 13.17 3.29 11.11
CA ILE A 139 13.60 1.89 10.92
C ILE A 139 15.12 1.77 10.95
N LEU A 140 15.83 2.64 10.22
CA LEU A 140 17.29 2.63 10.15
C LEU A 140 17.94 2.92 11.50
N LEU A 141 17.42 3.89 12.28
CA LEU A 141 17.90 4.17 13.63
C LEU A 141 17.75 2.98 14.59
N THR A 142 16.67 2.22 14.44
CA THR A 142 16.39 1.05 15.29
C THR A 142 17.36 -0.09 14.99
N LYS A 143 17.77 -0.26 13.73
CA LYS A 143 18.62 -1.39 13.30
C LYS A 143 20.11 -1.06 13.15
N ILE A 144 20.50 0.20 12.92
CA ILE A 144 21.87 0.59 12.59
C ILE A 144 22.28 1.82 13.41
N SER A 145 23.10 1.60 14.44
CA SER A 145 23.42 2.60 15.46
C SER A 145 24.45 3.68 15.09
N ILE A 146 24.95 3.72 13.83
CA ILE A 146 26.13 4.53 13.45
C ILE A 146 25.81 5.65 12.43
N ILE A 147 24.58 5.71 11.90
CA ILE A 147 24.26 6.64 10.80
C ILE A 147 23.81 8.02 11.33
N SER A 148 24.49 9.10 10.91
CA SER A 148 23.97 10.47 11.06
C SER A 148 22.91 10.72 9.98
N LEU A 149 21.69 11.07 10.39
CA LEU A 149 20.53 11.19 9.49
C LEU A 149 20.12 12.64 9.30
N ASN A 150 20.22 13.12 8.06
CA ASN A 150 19.76 14.45 7.68
C ASN A 150 18.52 14.34 6.81
N THR A 151 17.49 15.12 7.13
CA THR A 151 16.29 15.27 6.30
C THR A 151 16.49 16.49 5.42
N ILE A 152 16.31 16.36 4.10
CA ILE A 152 16.18 17.50 3.20
C ILE A 152 14.70 17.58 2.82
N VAL A 153 14.02 18.60 3.35
CA VAL A 153 12.69 18.98 2.88
C VAL A 153 12.89 19.73 1.57
N THR A 154 12.46 19.15 0.45
CA THR A 154 12.35 19.86 -0.85
C THR A 154 10.91 20.27 -1.07
#